data_AF-A0A482ZK25-F1
#
_entry.id   AF-A0A482ZK25-F1
#
_cell.length_a   1.000
_cell.length_b   1.000
_cell.length_c   1.000
_cell.angle_alpha   90.00
_cell.angle_beta   90.00
_cell.angle_gamma   90.00
#
_symmetry.space_group_name_H-M   'P 1'
#
loop_
_entity.id
_entity.type
_entity.pdbx_description
1 polymer ?
#
loop_
_entity_poly.entity_id
_entity_poly.type
_entity_poly.pdbx_seq_one_letter_code
_entity_poly.pdbx_strand_id
1 'polypeptide(L)'
;MQFPASVDSLKSALHLPPHWVDQSVGICKVEERHDSGSEVTRCIKIESDFTWKVYAHGREINPLSSCSAISHIGGNLDPSSLQLLVDTVDRCTVCSGNSEKQFVSVVEARKGSIRSSNGDVSAFLDQSMPFIDPVAGEASHVTVRSSQCTLLTDGNSKCEVCRAYRKNLRAIVSRSTRVSSPEKRKQVDASSHTNYRYMIGKGYWSRV
;
A
#
# COMPACT_ATOMS: atom_id res chain seq x y z
N MET A 1 30.92 20.23 -7.76
CA MET A 1 30.55 18.83 -8.09
C MET A 1 30.68 18.67 -9.59
N GLN A 2 31.46 17.70 -10.07
CA GLN A 2 31.46 17.32 -11.49
C GLN A 2 30.31 16.35 -11.72
N PHE A 3 29.44 16.66 -12.67
CA PHE A 3 28.41 15.72 -13.11
C PHE A 3 29.06 14.59 -13.92
N PRO A 4 28.57 13.35 -13.79
CA PRO A 4 29.07 12.23 -14.57
C PRO A 4 28.86 12.47 -16.07
N ALA A 5 29.80 11.99 -16.89
CA ALA A 5 29.73 12.15 -18.34
C ALA A 5 28.65 11.26 -19.00
N SER A 6 28.23 10.19 -18.33
CA SER A 6 27.21 9.24 -18.79
C SER A 6 26.60 8.47 -17.62
N VAL A 7 25.47 7.78 -17.86
CA VAL A 7 24.86 6.86 -16.88
C VAL A 7 25.83 5.71 -16.54
N ASP A 8 26.59 5.20 -17.50
CA ASP A 8 27.56 4.13 -17.25
C ASP A 8 28.69 4.59 -16.33
N SER A 9 29.16 5.83 -16.50
CA SER A 9 30.13 6.44 -15.59
C SER A 9 29.54 6.60 -14.19
N LEU A 10 28.26 6.97 -14.09
CA LEU A 10 27.57 7.08 -12.80
C LEU A 10 27.45 5.71 -12.10
N LYS A 11 27.08 4.66 -12.84
CA LYS A 11 26.95 3.29 -12.32
C LYS A 11 28.29 2.65 -11.97
N SER A 12 29.38 2.99 -12.65
CA SER A 12 30.70 2.41 -12.39
C SER A 12 31.26 2.68 -10.99
N ALA A 13 30.78 3.75 -10.33
CA ALA A 13 31.16 4.12 -8.97
C ALA A 13 30.26 3.46 -7.90
N LEU A 14 29.27 2.66 -8.31
CA LEU A 14 28.24 2.13 -7.44
C LEU A 14 28.69 0.83 -6.75
N HIS A 15 28.56 0.79 -5.44
CA HIS A 15 28.68 -0.44 -4.67
C HIS A 15 27.29 -1.06 -4.49
N LEU A 16 27.02 -2.13 -5.24
CA LEU A 16 25.74 -2.82 -5.18
C LEU A 16 25.64 -3.69 -3.91
N PRO A 17 24.55 -3.58 -3.14
CA PRO A 17 24.28 -4.50 -2.03
C PRO A 17 24.10 -5.95 -2.55
N PRO A 18 24.14 -6.95 -1.66
CA PRO A 18 23.85 -8.34 -2.03
C PRO A 18 22.51 -8.45 -2.75
N HIS A 19 22.44 -9.31 -3.76
CA HIS A 19 21.25 -9.57 -4.58
C HIS A 19 20.83 -8.42 -5.51
N TRP A 20 21.58 -7.33 -5.57
CA TRP A 20 21.40 -6.31 -6.60
C TRP A 20 22.28 -6.60 -7.81
N VAL A 21 21.71 -6.38 -8.99
CA VAL A 21 22.38 -6.57 -10.28
C VAL A 21 22.11 -5.38 -11.18
N ASP A 22 23.11 -4.99 -11.96
CA ASP A 22 22.94 -4.01 -13.04
C ASP A 22 22.42 -4.73 -14.28
N GLN A 23 21.22 -4.36 -14.72
CA GLN A 23 20.57 -4.87 -15.92
C GLN A 23 20.37 -3.74 -16.93
N SER A 24 20.10 -4.10 -18.18
CA SER A 24 19.79 -3.13 -19.25
C SER A 24 18.63 -2.20 -18.90
N VAL A 25 17.70 -2.66 -18.06
CA VAL A 25 16.52 -1.90 -17.62
C VAL A 25 16.75 -1.04 -16.38
N GLY A 26 17.87 -1.23 -15.66
CA GLY A 26 18.15 -0.54 -14.40
C GLY A 26 18.94 -1.38 -13.40
N ILE A 27 19.13 -0.81 -12.21
CA ILE A 27 19.74 -1.49 -11.05
C ILE A 27 18.63 -2.19 -10.29
N CYS A 28 18.60 -3.52 -10.30
CA CYS A 28 17.47 -4.28 -9.78
C CYS A 28 17.89 -5.25 -8.66
N LYS A 29 17.03 -5.39 -7.64
CA LYS A 29 17.13 -6.39 -6.58
C LYS A 29 16.39 -7.66 -7.00
N VAL A 30 17.08 -8.79 -6.99
CA VAL A 30 16.58 -10.09 -7.40
C VAL A 30 16.56 -11.03 -6.21
N GLU A 31 15.39 -11.51 -5.82
CA GLU A 31 15.24 -12.48 -4.72
C GLU A 31 14.87 -13.85 -5.30
N GLU A 32 15.52 -14.90 -4.82
CA GLU A 32 15.16 -16.28 -5.18
C GLU A 32 13.97 -16.72 -4.33
N ARG A 33 12.92 -17.21 -4.99
CA ARG A 33 11.77 -17.84 -4.34
C ARG A 33 11.79 -19.33 -4.62
N HIS A 34 11.61 -20.12 -3.55
CA HIS A 34 11.59 -21.59 -3.60
C HIS A 34 10.66 -22.17 -4.68
N ASP A 35 9.52 -21.52 -4.95
CA ASP A 35 8.50 -22.06 -5.85
C ASP A 35 8.42 -21.38 -7.23
N SER A 36 9.04 -20.21 -7.41
CA SER A 36 8.85 -19.36 -8.61
C SER A 36 10.15 -18.92 -9.28
N GLY A 37 11.31 -19.35 -8.77
CA GLY A 37 12.61 -18.93 -9.28
C GLY A 37 12.98 -17.52 -8.84
N SER A 38 13.88 -16.88 -9.57
CA SER A 38 14.35 -15.52 -9.27
C SER A 38 13.34 -14.47 -9.72
N GLU A 39 12.91 -13.59 -8.81
CA GLU A 39 11.98 -12.50 -9.09
C GLU A 39 12.65 -11.14 -8.82
N VAL A 40 12.43 -10.16 -9.71
CA VAL A 40 12.81 -8.77 -9.46
C VAL A 40 11.83 -8.14 -8.47
N THR A 41 12.29 -7.88 -7.25
CA THR A 41 11.43 -7.30 -6.19
C THR A 41 11.45 -5.79 -6.21
N ARG A 42 12.60 -5.19 -6.55
CA ARG A 42 12.80 -3.74 -6.62
C ARG A 42 13.67 -3.41 -7.83
N CYS A 43 13.42 -2.29 -8.49
CA CYS A 43 14.33 -1.80 -9.51
C CYS A 43 14.41 -0.27 -9.54
N ILE A 44 15.61 0.25 -9.72
CA ILE A 44 15.91 1.67 -9.90
C ILE A 44 16.28 1.86 -11.36
N LYS A 45 15.44 2.57 -12.10
CA LYS A 45 15.71 3.00 -13.47
C LYS A 45 16.31 4.39 -13.44
N ILE A 46 17.44 4.57 -14.11
CA ILE A 46 18.11 5.87 -14.29
C ILE A 46 17.95 6.25 -15.75
N GLU A 47 17.40 7.43 -16.00
CA GLU A 47 17.22 7.98 -17.34
C GLU A 47 18.48 8.73 -17.80
N SER A 48 18.55 9.07 -19.08
CA SER A 48 19.73 9.74 -19.68
C SER A 48 19.99 11.15 -19.16
N ASP A 49 18.99 11.81 -18.60
CA ASP A 49 19.06 13.12 -17.95
C ASP A 49 19.39 13.02 -16.44
N PHE A 50 19.77 11.83 -15.98
CA PHE A 50 20.04 11.49 -14.58
C PHE A 50 18.81 11.57 -13.66
N THR A 51 17.61 11.69 -14.22
CA THR A 51 16.38 11.45 -13.45
C THR A 51 16.21 9.97 -13.17
N TRP A 52 15.37 9.63 -12.21
CA TRP A 52 15.25 8.25 -11.75
C TRP A 52 13.82 7.88 -11.39
N LYS A 53 13.55 6.58 -11.47
CA LYS A 53 12.29 5.95 -11.11
C LYS A 53 12.55 4.71 -10.27
N VAL A 54 11.74 4.50 -9.25
CA VAL A 54 11.79 3.29 -8.42
C VAL A 54 10.56 2.46 -8.70
N TYR A 55 10.78 1.16 -8.89
CA TYR A 55 9.74 0.17 -9.06
C TYR A 55 9.81 -0.83 -7.91
N ALA A 56 8.67 -1.26 -7.38
CA ALA A 56 8.56 -2.41 -6.51
C ALA A 56 7.51 -3.38 -7.06
N HIS A 57 7.89 -4.63 -7.29
CA HIS A 57 7.07 -5.66 -7.95
C HIS A 57 6.35 -5.13 -9.20
N GLY A 58 7.11 -4.48 -10.09
CA GLY A 58 6.63 -3.94 -11.36
C GLY A 58 5.78 -2.65 -11.25
N ARG A 59 5.55 -2.11 -10.05
CA ARG A 59 4.81 -0.84 -9.87
C ARG A 59 5.73 0.34 -9.63
N GLU A 60 5.55 1.39 -10.41
CA GLU A 60 6.25 2.65 -10.23
C GLU A 60 5.82 3.31 -8.91
N ILE A 61 6.80 3.73 -8.13
CA ILE A 61 6.62 4.44 -6.87
C ILE A 61 6.85 5.92 -7.15
N ASN A 62 5.86 6.74 -6.87
CA ASN A 62 6.00 8.19 -7.00
C ASN A 62 6.77 8.73 -5.78
N PRO A 63 8.01 9.21 -5.92
CA PRO A 63 8.83 9.64 -4.79
C PRO A 63 8.22 10.84 -4.04
N LEU A 64 7.55 11.74 -4.76
CA LEU A 64 7.04 13.00 -4.24
C LEU A 64 5.70 12.84 -3.51
N SER A 65 4.83 11.97 -4.01
CA SER A 65 3.46 11.87 -3.50
C SER A 65 3.25 10.70 -2.55
N SER A 66 4.14 9.70 -2.57
CA SER A 66 3.84 8.41 -1.95
C SER A 66 4.92 7.85 -1.04
N CYS A 67 6.21 8.20 -1.14
CA CYS A 67 7.23 7.50 -0.34
C CYS A 67 8.17 8.43 0.41
N SER A 68 7.88 8.67 1.70
CA SER A 68 8.72 9.49 2.57
C SER A 68 10.18 9.02 2.63
N ALA A 69 10.41 7.69 2.56
CA ALA A 69 11.74 7.10 2.64
C ALA A 69 12.70 7.60 1.54
N ILE A 70 12.21 7.92 0.35
CA ILE A 70 13.03 8.38 -0.79
C ILE A 70 12.73 9.83 -1.20
N SER A 71 11.78 10.49 -0.54
CA SER A 71 11.33 11.85 -0.87
C SER A 71 12.39 12.93 -0.72
N HIS A 72 13.42 12.67 0.09
CA HIS A 72 14.53 13.60 0.33
C HIS A 72 15.64 13.51 -0.73
N ILE A 73 15.58 12.51 -1.61
CA ILE A 73 16.57 12.32 -2.67
C ILE A 73 16.15 13.21 -3.85
N GLY A 74 17.06 14.07 -4.28
CA GLY A 74 16.82 15.01 -5.37
C GLY A 74 16.41 14.33 -6.68
N GLY A 75 15.76 15.09 -7.56
CA GLY A 75 15.27 14.55 -8.85
C GLY A 75 16.38 14.08 -9.80
N ASN A 76 17.58 14.67 -9.72
CA ASN A 76 18.73 14.32 -10.54
C ASN A 76 19.81 13.67 -9.68
N LEU A 77 20.42 12.61 -10.20
CA LEU A 77 21.43 11.83 -9.50
C LEU A 77 22.86 12.30 -9.83
N ASP A 78 23.67 12.28 -8.79
CA ASP A 78 25.14 12.26 -8.81
C ASP A 78 25.62 10.93 -8.16
N PRO A 79 26.92 10.60 -8.18
CA PRO A 79 27.40 9.32 -7.65
C PRO A 79 27.03 9.08 -6.18
N SER A 80 27.06 10.11 -5.34
CA SER A 80 26.77 10.00 -3.92
C SER A 80 25.27 9.79 -3.65
N SER A 81 24.41 10.52 -4.36
CA SER A 81 22.96 10.38 -4.26
C SER A 81 22.44 9.09 -4.89
N LEU A 82 23.10 8.56 -5.93
CA LEU A 82 22.77 7.22 -6.45
C LEU A 82 23.07 6.14 -5.41
N GLN A 83 24.25 6.15 -4.77
CA GLN A 83 24.55 5.19 -3.69
C GLN A 83 23.52 5.31 -2.56
N LEU A 84 23.21 6.53 -2.12
CA LEU A 84 22.19 6.77 -1.09
C LEU A 84 20.82 6.22 -1.50
N LEU A 85 20.42 6.39 -2.77
CA LEU A 85 19.16 5.86 -3.30
C LEU A 85 19.13 4.33 -3.24
N VAL A 86 20.18 3.66 -3.71
CA VAL A 86 20.28 2.20 -3.68
C VAL A 86 20.21 1.68 -2.24
N ASP A 87 21.00 2.25 -1.34
CA ASP A 87 21.04 1.84 0.08
C ASP A 87 19.69 2.09 0.78
N THR A 88 19.00 3.16 0.42
CA THR A 88 17.68 3.48 0.97
C THR A 88 16.62 2.52 0.48
N VAL A 89 16.57 2.25 -0.83
CA VAL A 89 15.62 1.31 -1.42
C VAL A 89 15.88 -0.12 -0.94
N ASP A 90 17.15 -0.50 -0.73
CA ASP A 90 17.52 -1.81 -0.21
C ASP A 90 16.98 -2.07 1.21
N ARG A 91 17.11 -1.06 2.09
CA ARG A 91 16.60 -1.11 3.47
C ARG A 91 15.08 -1.00 3.57
N CYS A 92 14.43 -0.45 2.54
CA CYS A 92 12.98 -0.33 2.53
C CYS A 92 12.30 -1.71 2.43
N THR A 93 11.29 -1.89 3.27
CA THR A 93 10.34 -2.99 3.17
C THR A 93 9.23 -2.62 2.22
N VAL A 94 8.68 -3.60 1.50
CA VAL A 94 7.45 -3.38 0.75
C VAL A 94 6.27 -3.57 1.72
N CYS A 95 5.38 -2.57 1.78
CA CYS A 95 4.18 -2.62 2.60
C CYS A 95 3.40 -3.90 2.31
N SER A 96 2.90 -4.59 3.32
CA SER A 96 2.13 -5.83 3.19
C SER A 96 0.63 -5.65 2.97
N GLY A 97 0.14 -4.41 2.89
CA GLY A 97 -1.29 -4.13 2.79
C GLY A 97 -2.09 -4.67 3.98
N ASN A 98 -3.35 -5.05 3.75
CA ASN A 98 -4.20 -5.73 4.74
C ASN A 98 -4.60 -7.12 4.20
N SER A 99 -3.92 -8.17 4.65
CA SER A 99 -4.06 -9.55 4.18
C SER A 99 -5.15 -10.35 4.88
N GLU A 100 -5.83 -9.81 5.90
CA GLU A 100 -6.77 -10.59 6.68
C GLU A 100 -7.94 -11.10 5.82
N LYS A 101 -8.22 -12.42 5.87
CA LYS A 101 -9.23 -13.11 5.05
C LYS A 101 -10.58 -12.40 5.05
N GLN A 102 -11.04 -11.91 6.21
CA GLN A 102 -12.30 -11.16 6.34
C GLN A 102 -12.31 -9.82 5.57
N PHE A 103 -11.18 -9.13 5.46
CA PHE A 103 -11.08 -7.90 4.68
C PHE A 103 -11.06 -8.21 3.19
N VAL A 104 -10.25 -9.18 2.79
CA VAL A 104 -10.17 -9.65 1.39
C VAL A 104 -11.56 -10.06 0.91
N SER A 105 -12.25 -10.94 1.64
CA SER A 105 -13.59 -11.43 1.29
C SER A 105 -14.63 -10.31 1.10
N VAL A 106 -14.62 -9.29 1.96
CA VAL A 106 -15.55 -8.16 1.85
C VAL A 106 -15.25 -7.29 0.63
N VAL A 107 -13.99 -7.15 0.23
CA VAL A 107 -13.60 -6.40 -0.97
C VAL A 107 -13.86 -7.22 -2.24
N GLU A 108 -13.66 -8.53 -2.20
CA GLU A 108 -14.06 -9.45 -3.27
C GLU A 108 -15.56 -9.37 -3.54
N ALA A 109 -16.39 -9.41 -2.48
CA ALA A 109 -17.84 -9.22 -2.59
C ALA A 109 -18.23 -7.85 -3.19
N ARG A 110 -17.32 -6.87 -3.14
CA ARG A 110 -17.45 -5.55 -3.77
C ARG A 110 -16.77 -5.45 -5.13
N LYS A 111 -16.56 -6.58 -5.82
CA LYS A 111 -15.92 -6.66 -7.14
C LYS A 111 -14.47 -6.16 -7.13
N GLY A 112 -13.74 -6.43 -6.05
CA GLY A 112 -12.30 -6.17 -5.95
C GLY A 112 -11.89 -4.74 -5.61
N SER A 113 -12.83 -3.82 -5.41
CA SER A 113 -12.51 -2.44 -5.02
C SER A 113 -13.55 -1.83 -4.07
N ILE A 114 -13.09 -0.88 -3.25
CA ILE A 114 -13.93 0.00 -2.45
C ILE A 114 -13.82 1.40 -3.05
N ARG A 115 -14.97 2.03 -3.28
CA ARG A 115 -15.05 3.41 -3.75
C ARG A 115 -15.45 4.36 -2.63
N SER A 116 -14.88 5.57 -2.63
CA SER A 116 -15.30 6.68 -1.79
C SER A 116 -16.61 7.31 -2.28
N SER A 117 -17.17 8.23 -1.49
CA SER A 117 -18.44 8.91 -1.80
C SER A 117 -18.40 9.72 -3.10
N ASN A 118 -17.23 10.18 -3.51
CA ASN A 118 -16.99 10.86 -4.78
C ASN A 118 -16.79 9.91 -5.98
N GLY A 119 -16.84 8.59 -5.77
CA GLY A 119 -16.72 7.58 -6.83
C GLY A 119 -15.29 7.06 -7.07
N ASP A 120 -14.27 7.68 -6.47
CA ASP A 120 -12.87 7.28 -6.61
C ASP A 120 -12.59 5.95 -5.90
N VAL A 121 -11.62 5.18 -6.39
CA VAL A 121 -11.17 3.95 -5.72
C VAL A 121 -10.36 4.33 -4.48
N SER A 122 -10.84 3.97 -3.29
CA SER A 122 -10.16 4.22 -2.02
C SER A 122 -9.28 3.04 -1.58
N ALA A 123 -9.67 1.82 -1.97
CA ALA A 123 -8.88 0.61 -1.78
C ALA A 123 -9.22 -0.47 -2.81
N PHE A 124 -8.30 -1.39 -3.05
CA PHE A 124 -8.43 -2.45 -4.05
C PHE A 124 -7.73 -3.73 -3.58
N LEU A 125 -8.11 -4.86 -4.19
CA LEU A 125 -7.40 -6.13 -4.04
C LEU A 125 -6.12 -6.09 -4.86
N ASP A 126 -5.01 -6.38 -4.18
CA ASP A 126 -3.70 -6.47 -4.77
C ASP A 126 -3.19 -7.92 -4.72
N GLN A 127 -2.92 -8.46 -5.89
CA GLN A 127 -2.39 -9.81 -6.11
C GLN A 127 -0.96 -9.78 -6.64
N SER A 128 -0.36 -8.59 -6.85
CA SER A 128 0.98 -8.51 -7.41
C SER A 128 2.07 -8.96 -6.43
N MET A 129 1.72 -9.23 -5.18
CA MET A 129 2.65 -9.52 -4.11
C MET A 129 2.10 -10.56 -3.14
N PRO A 130 2.60 -11.80 -3.17
CA PRO A 130 2.31 -12.74 -2.10
C PRO A 130 2.96 -12.24 -0.81
N PHE A 131 2.16 -12.10 0.23
CA PHE A 131 2.61 -11.76 1.57
C PHE A 131 2.66 -13.02 2.41
N ILE A 132 3.83 -13.35 2.96
CA ILE A 132 3.93 -14.39 3.98
C ILE A 132 3.76 -13.71 5.33
N ASP A 133 2.73 -14.11 6.08
CA ASP A 133 2.56 -13.62 7.44
C ASP A 133 3.73 -14.11 8.31
N PRO A 134 4.57 -13.22 8.85
CA PRO A 134 5.74 -13.64 9.62
C PRO A 134 5.36 -14.30 10.96
N VAL A 135 4.12 -14.11 11.42
CA VAL A 135 3.62 -14.68 12.68
C VAL A 135 2.84 -15.97 12.42
N ALA A 136 1.99 -15.99 11.38
CA ALA A 136 1.14 -17.15 11.09
C ALA A 136 1.78 -18.15 10.12
N GLY A 137 2.83 -17.77 9.39
CA GLY A 137 3.47 -18.59 8.34
C GLY A 137 2.59 -18.81 7.10
N GLU A 138 1.34 -18.31 7.09
CA GLU A 138 0.44 -18.44 5.94
C GLU A 138 0.81 -17.44 4.85
N ALA A 139 1.01 -17.95 3.62
CA ALA A 139 1.08 -17.12 2.43
C ALA A 139 -0.31 -16.63 2.04
N SER A 140 -0.48 -15.32 1.98
CA SER A 140 -1.63 -14.64 1.41
C SER A 140 -1.27 -14.07 0.05
N HIS A 141 -1.84 -14.64 -1.01
CA HIS A 141 -1.63 -14.18 -2.39
C HIS A 141 -2.44 -12.92 -2.74
N VAL A 142 -3.29 -12.45 -1.82
CA VAL A 142 -4.18 -11.31 -2.03
C VAL A 142 -4.16 -10.43 -0.79
N THR A 143 -3.99 -9.12 -0.99
CA THR A 143 -4.01 -8.13 0.09
C THR A 143 -4.92 -6.96 -0.28
N VAL A 144 -5.52 -6.29 0.70
CA VAL A 144 -6.27 -5.04 0.47
C VAL A 144 -5.33 -3.86 0.67
N ARG A 145 -5.10 -3.07 -0.38
CA ARG A 145 -4.31 -1.84 -0.32
C ARG A 145 -5.17 -0.62 -0.53
N SER A 146 -4.82 0.48 0.13
CA SER A 146 -5.37 1.79 -0.22
C SER A 146 -4.79 2.25 -1.56
N SER A 147 -5.56 3.02 -2.33
CA SER A 147 -5.07 3.70 -3.54
C SER A 147 -3.92 4.66 -3.28
N GLN A 148 -3.78 5.15 -2.04
CA GLN A 148 -2.69 6.02 -1.60
C GLN A 148 -1.56 5.26 -0.88
N CYS A 149 -1.46 3.94 -1.06
CA CYS A 149 -0.41 3.14 -0.42
C CYS A 149 0.99 3.61 -0.85
N THR A 150 1.87 3.89 0.12
CA THR A 150 3.27 4.32 -0.11
C THR A 150 4.17 3.27 -0.75
N LEU A 151 3.69 2.03 -0.83
CA LEU A 151 4.32 0.80 -1.30
C LEU A 151 5.66 0.46 -0.64
N LEU A 152 6.65 1.34 -0.64
CA LEU A 152 7.85 1.23 0.20
C LEU A 152 7.63 1.89 1.55
N THR A 153 8.28 1.31 2.56
CA THR A 153 8.23 1.76 3.95
C THR A 153 9.60 1.59 4.59
N ASP A 154 9.94 2.51 5.48
CA ASP A 154 11.17 2.43 6.27
C ASP A 154 10.99 1.46 7.44
N GLY A 155 11.48 0.23 7.29
CA GLY A 155 11.51 -0.84 8.30
C GLY A 155 10.16 -1.40 8.78
N ASN A 156 9.04 -0.75 8.44
CA ASN A 156 7.70 -1.16 8.88
C ASN A 156 7.09 -2.20 7.93
N SER A 157 6.34 -3.17 8.43
CA SER A 157 5.62 -4.09 7.53
C SER A 157 4.44 -3.43 6.81
N LYS A 158 3.86 -2.36 7.37
CA LYS A 158 2.71 -1.63 6.79
C LYS A 158 2.90 -0.12 6.85
N CYS A 159 2.60 0.54 5.75
CA CYS A 159 2.61 2.00 5.67
C CYS A 159 1.49 2.62 6.50
N GLU A 160 1.66 3.90 6.84
CA GLU A 160 0.70 4.64 7.65
C GLU A 160 -0.69 4.70 7.02
N VAL A 161 -0.75 4.85 5.69
CA VAL A 161 -2.01 4.89 4.94
C VAL A 161 -2.78 3.57 5.08
N CYS A 162 -2.12 2.44 4.80
CA CYS A 162 -2.75 1.11 4.94
C CYS A 162 -3.10 0.78 6.40
N ARG A 163 -2.28 1.25 7.36
CA ARG A 163 -2.52 1.11 8.81
C ARG A 163 -3.74 1.91 9.26
N ALA A 164 -3.89 3.15 8.79
CA ALA A 164 -5.05 3.99 9.07
C ALA A 164 -6.33 3.44 8.42
N TYR A 165 -6.24 3.05 7.13
CA TYR A 165 -7.37 2.53 6.36
C TYR A 165 -7.92 1.21 6.94
N ARG A 166 -7.11 0.45 7.66
CA ARG A 166 -7.55 -0.75 8.40
C ARG A 166 -8.76 -0.50 9.29
N LYS A 167 -8.88 0.67 9.93
CA LYS A 167 -10.05 1.03 10.75
C LYS A 167 -11.33 1.05 9.91
N ASN A 168 -11.26 1.57 8.68
CA ASN A 168 -12.38 1.57 7.74
C ASN A 168 -12.75 0.14 7.31
N LEU A 169 -11.77 -0.70 7.02
CA LEU A 169 -12.01 -2.11 6.68
C LEU A 169 -12.74 -2.85 7.82
N ARG A 170 -12.32 -2.64 9.09
CA ARG A 170 -13.02 -3.18 10.26
C ARG A 170 -14.48 -2.73 10.33
N ALA A 171 -14.75 -1.45 10.08
CA ALA A 171 -16.11 -0.92 10.07
C ALA A 171 -16.97 -1.50 8.93
N ILE A 172 -16.38 -1.71 7.73
CA ILE A 172 -17.08 -2.34 6.60
C ILE A 172 -17.40 -3.81 6.93
N VAL A 173 -16.44 -4.58 7.46
CA VAL A 173 -16.68 -5.97 7.90
C VAL A 173 -17.79 -6.03 8.95
N SER A 174 -17.73 -5.19 9.99
CA SER A 174 -18.74 -5.16 11.05
C SER A 174 -20.16 -4.85 10.53
N ARG A 175 -20.28 -3.96 9.54
CA ARG A 175 -21.57 -3.68 8.89
C ARG A 175 -22.04 -4.84 8.02
N SER A 176 -21.12 -5.47 7.29
CA SER A 176 -21.43 -6.63 6.46
C SER A 176 -22.00 -7.77 7.31
N THR A 177 -21.33 -8.13 8.40
CA THR A 177 -21.76 -9.23 9.28
C THR A 177 -23.11 -8.99 9.96
N ARG A 178 -23.45 -7.73 10.28
CA ARG A 178 -24.78 -7.37 10.82
C ARG A 178 -25.91 -7.56 9.81
N VAL A 179 -25.66 -7.31 8.52
CA VAL A 179 -26.66 -7.45 7.46
C VAL A 179 -26.87 -8.93 7.09
N SER A 180 -25.82 -9.76 7.22
CA SER A 180 -25.83 -11.18 6.88
C SER A 180 -26.48 -12.10 7.92
N SER A 181 -26.79 -11.63 9.14
CA SER A 181 -27.46 -12.43 10.18
C SER A 181 -28.97 -12.15 10.20
N PRO A 182 -29.83 -13.08 9.75
CA PRO A 182 -31.29 -12.96 9.90
C PRO A 182 -31.72 -12.95 11.37
N GLU A 183 -30.91 -13.53 12.26
CA GLU A 183 -31.26 -13.77 13.67
C GLU A 183 -31.11 -12.52 14.57
N LYS A 184 -30.35 -11.50 14.16
CA LYS A 184 -30.21 -10.25 14.94
C LYS A 184 -31.27 -9.19 14.63
N ARG A 185 -32.24 -9.49 13.75
CA ARG A 185 -33.43 -8.63 13.58
C ARG A 185 -34.48 -8.84 14.67
N LYS A 186 -34.33 -9.83 15.55
CA LYS A 186 -35.27 -10.13 16.65
C LYS A 186 -34.83 -9.68 18.05
N GLN A 187 -33.67 -9.05 18.20
CA GLN A 187 -33.23 -8.45 19.48
C GLN A 187 -32.57 -7.10 19.21
N VAL A 188 -33.38 -6.10 18.90
CA VAL A 188 -33.04 -4.72 19.26
C VAL A 188 -33.62 -4.54 20.65
N ASP A 189 -32.85 -4.89 21.67
CA ASP A 189 -33.10 -4.38 23.01
C ASP A 189 -33.13 -2.85 22.92
N ALA A 190 -34.26 -2.29 23.33
CA ALA A 190 -34.48 -0.87 23.45
C ALA A 190 -33.64 -0.29 24.60
N SER A 191 -32.32 -0.19 24.40
CA SER A 191 -31.41 0.60 25.24
C SER A 191 -30.55 1.55 24.41
N SER A 192 -31.08 1.96 23.24
CA SER A 192 -30.64 3.20 22.62
C SER A 192 -31.02 4.35 23.55
N HIS A 193 -30.02 4.97 24.18
CA HIS A 193 -30.13 6.32 24.74
C HIS A 193 -30.35 7.32 23.60
N THR A 194 -31.51 7.24 22.95
CA THR A 194 -32.03 8.30 22.11
C THR A 194 -32.49 9.39 23.06
N ASN A 195 -31.81 10.52 23.07
CA ASN A 195 -32.20 11.65 23.92
C ASN A 195 -33.46 12.28 23.31
N TYR A 196 -34.64 11.83 23.75
CA TYR A 196 -35.96 12.28 23.27
C TYR A 196 -36.22 13.77 23.47
N ARG A 197 -35.34 14.49 24.16
CA ARG A 197 -35.43 15.94 24.37
C ARG A 197 -35.42 16.77 23.08
N TYR A 198 -34.94 16.19 21.97
CA TYR A 198 -34.95 16.83 20.65
C TYR A 198 -36.10 16.41 19.74
N MET A 199 -37.00 15.53 20.19
CA MET A 199 -38.14 15.05 19.38
C MET A 199 -39.49 15.67 19.77
N ILE A 200 -39.52 16.63 20.71
CA ILE A 200 -40.72 17.42 20.99
C ILE A 200 -40.44 18.85 20.56
N GLY A 201 -40.81 19.19 19.32
CA GLY A 201 -40.58 20.53 18.82
C GLY A 201 -41.02 20.78 17.38
N LYS A 202 -42.32 20.62 17.09
CA LYS A 202 -43.22 21.57 16.37
C LYS A 202 -44.46 20.83 15.88
N GLY A 203 -45.61 21.38 16.22
CA GLY A 203 -46.88 20.68 16.30
C GLY A 203 -47.64 20.53 14.99
N TYR A 204 -48.78 19.86 15.11
CA TYR A 204 -49.98 20.11 14.33
C TYR A 204 -51.18 19.65 15.16
N TRP A 205 -51.90 20.61 15.74
CA TRP A 205 -53.29 20.42 16.09
C TRP A 205 -54.07 20.45 14.78
N SER A 206 -54.83 19.41 14.46
CA SER A 206 -55.91 19.50 13.47
C SER A 206 -57.11 18.78 14.06
N ARG A 207 -58.14 19.58 14.33
CA ARG A 207 -59.52 19.14 14.60
C ARG A 207 -60.03 18.35 13.39
N VAL A 208 -60.74 17.25 13.63
CA VAL A 208 -62.17 17.07 13.27
C VAL A 208 -62.78 16.19 14.35
#